data_AF-A0A368CNH0-F1
#
_entry.id   AF-A0A368CNH0-F1
#
_cell.length_a   1.000
_cell.length_b   1.000
_cell.length_c   1.000
_cell.angle_alpha   90.00
_cell.angle_beta   90.00
_cell.angle_gamma   90.00
#
_symmetry.space_group_name_H-M   'P 1'
#
loop_
_entity.id
_entity.type
_entity.pdbx_description
1 polymer ?
#
loop_
_entity_poly.entity_id
_entity_poly.type
_entity_poly.pdbx_seq_one_letter_code
_entity_poly.pdbx_strand_id
1 'polypeptide(L)'
;MNDADKQMKAWIRSQHLVCEGSDFIFETVDQTQLEKFESCLEVLGGRVRLIKAVGNWPMGPRRSFKILRAVASVPRPGGEELVTYWAKRGSKATRYSEISN
;
A
#
# COMPACT_ATOMS: atom_id res chain seq x y z
N MET A 1 6.64 0.43 -19.39
CA MET A 1 6.05 0.50 -18.04
C MET A 1 7.06 -0.07 -17.06
N ASN A 2 7.59 0.74 -16.15
CA ASN A 2 8.61 0.33 -15.17
C ASN A 2 8.04 -0.74 -14.22
N ASP A 3 8.88 -1.64 -13.70
CA ASP A 3 8.47 -2.72 -12.81
C ASP A 3 7.85 -2.21 -11.50
N ALA A 4 8.26 -1.02 -11.04
CA ALA A 4 7.61 -0.32 -9.92
C ALA A 4 6.12 -0.06 -10.20
N ASP A 5 5.78 0.48 -11.37
CA ASP A 5 4.39 0.78 -11.74
C ASP A 5 3.55 -0.51 -11.89
N LYS A 6 4.14 -1.58 -12.44
CA LYS A 6 3.47 -2.90 -12.50
C LYS A 6 3.16 -3.44 -11.10
N GLN A 7 4.12 -3.33 -10.18
CA GLN A 7 3.97 -3.79 -8.80
C GLN A 7 2.92 -2.97 -8.04
N MET A 8 2.93 -1.65 -8.18
CA MET A 8 1.94 -0.76 -7.56
C MET A 8 0.52 -1.10 -8.05
N LYS A 9 0.34 -1.32 -9.36
CA LYS A 9 -0.96 -1.77 -9.92
C LYS A 9 -1.36 -3.16 -9.42
N ALA A 10 -0.41 -4.06 -9.18
CA ALA A 10 -0.70 -5.37 -8.59
C ALA A 10 -1.22 -5.22 -7.15
N TRP A 11 -0.59 -4.39 -6.31
CA TRP A 11 -1.05 -4.12 -4.95
C TRP A 11 -2.39 -3.38 -4.89
N ILE A 12 -2.69 -2.52 -5.86
CA ILE A 12 -4.03 -1.92 -6.01
C ILE A 12 -5.09 -3.00 -6.22
N ARG A 13 -4.83 -3.94 -7.15
CA ARG A 13 -5.77 -5.03 -7.45
C ARG A 13 -5.95 -6.00 -6.28
N SER A 14 -4.89 -6.28 -5.53
CA SER A 14 -4.94 -7.16 -4.36
C SER A 14 -5.34 -6.43 -3.06
N GLN A 15 -5.76 -5.17 -3.15
CA GLN A 15 -6.25 -4.35 -2.02
C GLN A 15 -5.21 -4.18 -0.89
N HIS A 16 -3.93 -4.19 -1.23
CA HIS A 16 -2.86 -3.79 -0.32
C HIS A 16 -2.59 -2.28 -0.39
N LEU A 17 -2.83 -1.66 -1.55
CA LEU A 17 -2.60 -0.24 -1.80
C LEU A 17 -3.90 0.46 -2.16
N VAL A 18 -4.25 1.51 -1.42
CA VAL A 18 -5.37 2.40 -1.71
C VAL A 18 -4.93 3.85 -1.76
N CYS A 19 -5.73 4.69 -2.44
CA CYS A 19 -5.55 6.14 -2.41
C CYS A 19 -6.56 6.74 -1.44
N GLU A 20 -6.08 7.59 -0.53
CA GLU A 20 -6.91 8.35 0.40
C GLU A 20 -6.49 9.82 0.33
N GLY A 21 -7.37 10.67 -0.22
CA GLY A 21 -7.03 12.07 -0.49
C GLY A 21 -5.79 12.20 -1.40
N SER A 22 -4.73 12.80 -0.87
CA SER A 22 -3.45 12.98 -1.56
C SER A 22 -2.42 11.88 -1.26
N ASP A 23 -2.83 10.83 -0.55
CA ASP A 23 -1.93 9.85 0.02
C ASP A 23 -2.16 8.44 -0.53
N PHE A 24 -1.08 7.70 -0.62
CA PHE A 24 -1.07 6.26 -0.73
C PHE A 24 -1.05 5.65 0.67
N ILE A 25 -2.00 4.75 0.91
CA ILE A 25 -2.06 3.91 2.12
C ILE A 25 -1.74 2.48 1.69
N PHE A 26 -0.58 1.99 2.12
CA PHE A 26 -0.15 0.62 1.87
C PHE A 26 -0.20 -0.19 3.15
N GLU A 27 -0.80 -1.37 3.09
CA GLU A 27 -0.87 -2.28 4.23
C GLU A 27 -0.40 -3.69 3.87
N THR A 28 0.34 -4.30 4.79
CA THR A 28 0.87 -5.65 4.64
C THR A 28 1.12 -6.28 6.01
N VAL A 29 1.18 -7.61 6.06
CA VAL A 29 1.66 -8.38 7.22
C VAL A 29 3.09 -8.90 7.01
N ASP A 30 3.68 -8.58 5.85
CA ASP A 30 4.99 -9.02 5.41
C ASP A 30 5.92 -7.81 5.27
N GLN A 31 6.97 -7.78 6.09
CA GLN A 31 7.99 -6.73 6.12
C GLN A 31 8.70 -6.56 4.76
N THR A 32 8.90 -7.65 4.02
CA THR A 32 9.58 -7.59 2.71
C THR A 32 8.74 -6.85 1.66
N GLN A 33 7.41 -6.92 1.78
CA GLN A 33 6.51 -6.15 0.91
C GLN A 33 6.54 -4.66 1.25
N LEU A 34 6.73 -4.31 2.52
CA LEU A 34 6.89 -2.92 2.96
C LEU A 34 8.17 -2.31 2.40
N GLU A 35 9.29 -3.01 2.52
CA GLU A 35 10.59 -2.60 1.93
C GLU A 35 10.48 -2.45 0.41
N LYS A 36 9.81 -3.41 -0.26
CA LYS A 36 9.58 -3.32 -1.70
C LYS A 36 8.70 -2.11 -2.07
N PHE A 37 7.72 -1.78 -1.25
CA PHE A 37 6.85 -0.62 -1.47
C PHE A 37 7.64 0.69 -1.35
N GLU A 38 8.52 0.80 -0.36
CA GLU A 38 9.45 1.93 -0.22
C GLU A 38 10.32 2.11 -1.47
N SER A 39 10.98 1.04 -1.93
CA SER A 39 11.81 1.12 -3.14
C SER A 39 11.01 1.47 -4.39
N CYS A 40 9.77 0.95 -4.54
CA CYS A 40 8.90 1.32 -5.65
C CYS A 40 8.51 2.81 -5.61
N LEU A 41 8.25 3.36 -4.43
CA LEU A 41 7.96 4.79 -4.26
C LEU A 41 9.16 5.65 -4.61
N GLU A 42 10.36 5.30 -4.16
CA GLU A 42 11.60 6.04 -4.48
C GLU A 42 11.82 6.12 -5.99
N VAL A 43 11.63 5.01 -6.70
CA VAL A 43 11.71 4.95 -8.18
C VAL A 43 10.67 5.87 -8.85
N LEU A 44 9.52 6.08 -8.22
CA LEU A 44 8.47 6.98 -8.69
C LEU A 44 8.66 8.45 -8.22
N GLY A 45 9.78 8.75 -7.54
CA GLY A 45 10.09 10.08 -6.99
C GLY A 45 9.35 10.41 -5.69
N GLY A 46 8.83 9.39 -5.01
CA GLY A 46 8.15 9.49 -3.73
C GLY A 46 8.99 9.02 -2.55
N ARG A 47 8.40 9.11 -1.36
CA ARG A 47 8.95 8.51 -0.13
C ARG A 47 7.84 8.19 0.84
N VAL A 48 8.05 7.16 1.67
CA VAL A 48 7.19 6.90 2.83
C VAL A 48 7.40 7.98 3.87
N ARG A 49 6.31 8.49 4.45
CA ARG A 49 6.31 9.51 5.50
C ARG A 49 6.11 8.92 6.89
N LEU A 50 5.36 7.83 6.98
CA LEU A 50 5.01 7.17 8.24
C LEU A 50 4.88 5.67 8.04
N ILE A 51 5.41 4.91 9.00
CA ILE A 51 5.18 3.49 9.15
C ILE A 51 4.66 3.25 10.56
N LYS A 52 3.57 2.51 10.70
CA LYS A 52 3.03 2.11 12.01
C LYS A 52 2.39 0.73 11.96
N ALA A 53 2.39 0.04 13.10
CA ALA A 53 1.54 -1.12 13.29
C ALA A 53 0.10 -0.65 13.58
N VAL A 54 -0.88 -1.21 12.87
CA VAL A 54 -2.30 -0.79 12.94
C VAL A 54 -3.24 -1.90 13.35
N GLY A 55 -2.72 -3.08 13.66
CA GLY A 55 -3.54 -4.21 14.10
C GLY A 55 -2.79 -5.52 14.04
N ASN A 56 -3.47 -6.60 14.39
CA ASN A 56 -2.94 -7.96 14.33
C ASN A 56 -3.85 -8.83 13.47
N TRP A 57 -3.37 -9.23 12.30
CA TRP A 57 -4.09 -10.12 11.40
C TRP A 57 -4.05 -11.56 11.93
N PRO A 58 -5.22 -12.21 12.16
CA PRO A 58 -5.25 -13.59 12.62
C PRO A 58 -4.76 -14.51 11.52
N MET A 59 -3.87 -15.44 11.86
CA MET A 59 -3.36 -16.43 10.93
C MET A 59 -3.31 -17.80 11.60
N GLY A 60 -4.45 -18.46 11.61
CA GLY A 60 -4.68 -19.71 12.34
C GLY A 60 -5.02 -19.48 13.82
N PRO A 61 -5.21 -20.56 14.60
CA PRO A 61 -5.83 -20.48 15.92
C PRO A 61 -5.01 -19.78 17.01
N ARG A 62 -3.68 -19.70 16.85
CA ARG A 62 -2.75 -19.23 17.90
C ARG A 62 -1.65 -18.30 17.38
N ARG A 63 -1.79 -17.79 16.16
CA ARG A 63 -0.80 -16.92 15.54
C ARG A 63 -1.49 -15.72 14.94
N SER A 64 -0.86 -14.57 15.13
CA SER A 64 -1.22 -13.34 14.45
C SER A 64 0.03 -12.66 13.91
N PHE A 65 -0.15 -11.86 12.88
CA PHE A 65 0.91 -11.02 12.32
C PHE A 65 0.54 -9.56 12.49
N LYS A 66 1.53 -8.71 12.79
CA LYS A 66 1.31 -7.27 12.84
C LYS A 66 0.96 -6.77 11.43
N ILE A 67 -0.10 -6.00 11.32
CA ILE A 67 -0.44 -5.27 10.11
C ILE A 67 0.39 -3.99 10.13
N LEU A 68 1.28 -3.85 9.16
CA LEU A 68 2.12 -2.68 8.95
C LEU A 68 1.42 -1.77 7.95
N ARG A 69 1.21 -0.51 8.32
CA ARG A 69 0.69 0.55 7.44
C ARG A 69 1.81 1.52 7.11
N ALA A 70 2.09 1.67 5.83
CA ALA A 70 2.91 2.75 5.28
C ALA A 70 1.99 3.84 4.70
N VAL A 71 2.33 5.10 4.98
CA VAL A 71 1.66 6.27 4.41
C VAL A 71 2.67 7.08 3.62
N ALA A 72 2.36 7.37 2.36
CA ALA A 72 3.18 8.19 1.48
C ALA A 72 2.33 9.21 0.74
N SER A 73 2.89 10.37 0.42
CA SER A 73 2.26 11.26 -0.56
C SER A 73 2.25 10.58 -1.93
N VAL A 74 1.17 10.76 -2.70
CA VAL A 74 1.19 10.40 -4.12
C VAL A 74 2.30 11.20 -4.82
N PRO A 75 3.32 10.56 -5.42
CA PRO A 75 4.38 11.25 -6.13
C PRO A 75 3.81 11.99 -7.34
N ARG A 76 4.33 13.18 -7.65
CA ARG A 76 3.95 13.92 -8.86
C ARG A 76 5.20 14.26 -9.68
N PRO A 77 5.20 14.02 -11.00
CA PRO A 77 4.09 13.51 -11.82
C PRO A 77 3.88 11.98 -11.75
N GLY A 78 4.82 11.21 -11.18
CA GLY A 78 4.87 9.74 -11.32
C GLY A 78 3.70 8.92 -10.75
N GLY A 79 2.86 9.49 -9.90
CA GLY A 79 1.75 8.80 -9.21
C GLY A 79 0.36 9.10 -9.78
N GLU A 80 0.19 10.06 -10.69
CA GLU A 80 -1.13 10.46 -11.19
C GLU A 80 -1.83 9.35 -11.99
N GLU A 81 -1.05 8.59 -12.78
CA GLU A 81 -1.56 7.41 -13.48
C GLU A 81 -1.99 6.30 -12.53
N LEU A 82 -1.29 6.13 -11.40
CA LEU A 82 -1.63 5.14 -10.38
C LEU A 82 -2.92 5.51 -9.64
N VAL A 83 -3.15 6.80 -9.35
CA VAL A 83 -4.42 7.28 -8.79
C VAL A 83 -5.56 7.01 -9.78
N THR A 84 -5.35 7.32 -11.06
CA THR A 84 -6.34 7.04 -12.11
C THR A 84 -6.61 5.54 -12.24
N TYR A 85 -5.57 4.71 -12.12
CA TYR A 85 -5.70 3.26 -12.15
C TYR A 85 -6.47 2.73 -10.93
N TRP A 86 -6.14 3.21 -9.73
CA TRP A 86 -6.85 2.87 -8.50
C TRP A 86 -8.33 3.26 -8.58
N ALA A 87 -8.66 4.44 -9.09
CA ALA A 87 -10.05 4.85 -9.26
C ALA A 87 -10.85 3.89 -10.16
N LYS A 88 -10.19 3.25 -11.14
CA LYS A 88 -10.82 2.29 -12.08
C LYS A 88 -10.84 0.84 -11.59
N ARG A 89 -9.85 0.43 -10.80
CA ARG A 89 -9.54 -1.00 -10.52
C ARG A 89 -9.28 -1.33 -9.05
N GLY A 90 -9.19 -0.33 -8.19
CA GLY A 90 -8.90 -0.47 -6.77
C GLY A 90 -10.15 -0.57 -5.90
N SER A 91 -9.93 -0.46 -4.60
CA SER A 91 -10.96 -0.42 -3.56
C SER A 91 -10.78 0.82 -2.68
N LYS A 92 -11.85 1.27 -2.02
CA LYS A 92 -11.80 2.33 -1.01
C LYS A 92 -11.13 1.89 0.29
N ALA A 93 -10.99 0.58 0.49
CA ALA A 93 -10.45 -0.01 1.70
C ALA A 93 -9.43 -1.08 1.35
N THR A 94 -8.40 -1.22 2.20
CA THR A 94 -7.47 -2.33 2.10
C THR A 94 -8.15 -3.63 2.54
N ARG A 95 -7.55 -4.77 2.18
CA ARG A 95 -8.01 -6.08 2.66
C ARG A 95 -7.91 -6.28 4.18
N TYR A 96 -7.23 -5.37 4.88
CA TYR A 96 -7.01 -5.40 6.32
C TYR A 96 -7.94 -4.44 7.09
N SER A 97 -8.75 -3.68 6.37
CA SER A 97 -9.59 -2.58 6.89
C SER A 97 -10.58 -2.97 7.98
N GLU A 98 -11.01 -4.23 8.07
CA GLU A 98 -11.85 -4.71 9.18
C GLU A 98 -11.14 -4.73 10.53
N ILE A 99 -9.80 -4.76 10.53
CA ILE A 99 -8.96 -4.80 11.74
C ILE A 99 -8.18 -3.48 11.91
N SER A 100 -7.82 -2.82 10.81
CA SER A 100 -6.95 -1.63 10.83
C SER A 100 -7.67 -0.28 10.89
N ASN A 101 -9.00 -0.27 10.93
CA ASN A 101 -9.84 0.94 11.05
C ASN A 101 -10.25 1.24 12.49
#